data_AF-Q1DGH0-F1
#
_entry.id   AF-Q1DGH0-F1
#
_cell.length_a   1.000
_cell.length_b   1.000
_cell.length_c   1.000
_cell.angle_alpha   90.00
_cell.angle_beta   90.00
_cell.angle_gamma   90.00
#
_symmetry.space_group_name_H-M   'P 1'
#
loop_
_entity.id
_entity.type
_entity.pdbx_description
1 polymer ?
#
loop_
_entity_poly.entity_id
_entity_poly.type
_entity_poly.pdbx_seq_one_letter_code
_entity_poly.pdbx_strand_id
1 'polypeptide(L)'
;MVRSGMMRGGRGGMGMGMRGMRGAPFMHKKSFLPRHPFDLTLAEPAFPRVSAPPDDSVLTNALLKRSQDLTPTQQEQTAISNLVTKVQAVLDNLVIAPGDFNKCQLDEVRQVGSFKKGTMMAGHNVADIVIILKTLPTKD
;
A
#
# COMPACT_ATOMS: atom_id res chain seq x y z
N MET A 1 -17.09 28.36 84.56
CA MET A 1 -17.91 27.22 85.04
C MET A 1 -18.69 26.71 83.83
N VAL A 2 -18.62 25.47 83.33
CA VAL A 2 -18.05 24.18 83.75
C VAL A 2 -17.72 23.39 82.47
N ARG A 3 -16.64 22.60 82.49
CA ARG A 3 -16.13 21.74 81.40
C ARG A 3 -16.99 20.48 81.20
N SER A 4 -17.08 19.95 79.98
CA SER A 4 -17.01 18.50 79.61
C SER A 4 -17.30 18.35 78.11
N GLY A 5 -16.62 17.57 77.27
CA GLY A 5 -15.50 16.66 77.46
C GLY A 5 -14.98 16.16 76.10
N MET A 6 -13.68 15.89 76.04
CA MET A 6 -13.09 14.94 75.09
C MET A 6 -13.34 13.53 75.61
N MET A 7 -13.73 12.58 74.75
CA MET A 7 -13.54 11.10 74.81
C MET A 7 -14.55 10.46 73.84
N ARG A 8 -14.34 9.37 73.09
CA ARG A 8 -13.20 8.48 72.82
C ARG A 8 -13.74 7.40 71.85
N GLY A 9 -12.97 7.04 70.83
CA GLY A 9 -13.15 5.80 70.05
C GLY A 9 -13.88 6.01 68.72
N GLY A 10 -13.44 5.47 67.59
CA GLY A 10 -12.35 4.55 67.35
C GLY A 10 -11.96 4.60 65.87
N ARG A 11 -10.65 4.51 65.69
CA ARG A 11 -9.98 4.16 64.45
C ARG A 11 -10.50 2.81 63.95
N GLY A 12 -10.79 2.72 62.66
CA GLY A 12 -10.67 1.47 61.92
C GLY A 12 -11.96 0.93 61.33
N GLY A 13 -11.85 0.48 60.09
CA GLY A 13 -12.75 -0.54 59.56
C GLY A 13 -13.58 -0.09 58.37
N MET A 14 -12.93 -0.09 57.19
CA MET A 14 -13.44 -0.74 55.98
C MET A 14 -14.96 -0.94 55.89
N GLY A 15 -15.60 -0.09 55.10
CA GLY A 15 -16.96 -0.29 54.62
C GLY A 15 -17.07 0.27 53.22
N MET A 16 -16.56 -0.51 52.26
CA MET A 16 -16.71 -0.33 50.83
C MET A 16 -18.15 0.09 50.48
N GLY A 17 -18.29 1.30 49.97
CA GLY A 17 -19.55 1.80 49.45
C GLY A 17 -19.21 2.78 48.35
N MET A 18 -19.03 2.24 47.14
CA MET A 18 -18.72 2.91 45.88
C MET A 18 -19.53 4.20 45.74
N ARG A 19 -18.99 5.30 46.29
CA ARG A 19 -19.58 6.63 46.19
C ARG A 19 -19.25 7.12 44.79
N GLY A 20 -20.19 6.86 43.89
CA GLY A 20 -20.30 7.35 42.52
C GLY A 20 -19.00 7.89 41.95
N MET A 21 -18.33 7.05 41.16
CA MET A 21 -17.28 7.40 40.20
C MET A 21 -17.67 8.71 39.49
N ARG A 22 -17.24 9.82 40.08
CA ARG A 22 -17.55 11.17 39.65
C ARG A 22 -16.69 11.38 38.41
N GLY A 23 -17.31 11.14 37.25
CA GLY A 23 -16.88 11.58 35.93
C GLY A 23 -15.38 11.51 35.70
N ALA A 24 -14.88 10.32 35.40
CA ALA A 24 -13.62 10.18 34.69
C ALA A 24 -13.68 11.13 33.46
N PRO A 25 -12.74 12.09 33.28
CA PRO A 25 -12.75 13.01 32.13
C PRO A 25 -12.30 12.32 30.82
N PHE A 26 -12.50 11.02 30.74
CA PHE A 26 -12.10 10.16 29.64
C PHE A 26 -13.38 9.57 29.08
N MET A 27 -13.97 10.14 28.01
CA MET A 27 -14.82 9.37 27.07
C MET A 27 -15.44 10.15 25.90
N HIS A 28 -14.90 11.29 25.44
CA HIS A 28 -15.31 11.82 24.13
C HIS A 28 -14.11 12.18 23.24
N LYS A 29 -13.13 11.28 23.14
CA LYS A 29 -12.37 11.24 21.90
C LYS A 29 -13.36 10.79 20.83
N LYS A 30 -13.79 11.72 19.96
CA LYS A 30 -14.57 11.36 18.77
C LYS A 30 -13.78 10.29 18.05
N SER A 31 -14.21 9.03 18.20
CA SER A 31 -13.59 7.93 17.49
C SER A 31 -13.60 8.30 16.01
N PHE A 32 -12.43 8.29 15.39
CA PHE A 32 -12.34 8.53 13.96
C PHE A 32 -13.21 7.46 13.28
N LEU A 33 -14.28 7.90 12.64
CA LEU A 33 -15.09 7.07 11.76
C LEU A 33 -14.58 7.34 10.35
N PRO A 34 -13.89 6.38 9.71
CA PRO A 34 -13.48 6.53 8.32
C PRO A 34 -14.73 6.75 7.46
N ARG A 35 -14.88 7.96 6.91
CA ARG A 35 -15.91 8.27 5.92
C ARG A 35 -15.24 8.14 4.56
N HIS A 36 -15.59 7.12 3.78
CA HIS A 36 -15.16 7.08 2.39
C HIS A 36 -15.75 8.27 1.64
N PRO A 37 -14.95 8.99 0.83
CA PRO A 37 -15.49 9.97 -0.10
C PRO A 37 -16.55 9.33 -0.99
N PHE A 38 -17.53 10.13 -1.39
CA PHE A 38 -18.51 9.70 -2.37
C PHE A 38 -17.83 9.45 -3.73
N ASP A 39 -18.15 8.33 -4.36
CA ASP A 39 -17.75 7.98 -5.74
C ASP A 39 -19.00 7.57 -6.51
N LEU A 40 -19.29 8.28 -7.60
CA LEU A 40 -20.47 8.04 -8.43
C LEU A 40 -20.45 6.64 -9.06
N THR A 41 -19.28 6.12 -9.42
CA THR A 41 -19.15 4.81 -10.06
C THR A 41 -19.52 3.65 -9.13
N LEU A 42 -19.39 3.85 -7.81
CA LEU A 42 -19.78 2.89 -6.79
C LEU A 42 -21.26 2.99 -6.39
N ALA A 43 -21.92 4.09 -6.76
CA ALA A 43 -23.29 4.40 -6.37
C ALA A 43 -24.25 4.53 -7.56
N GLU A 44 -23.83 4.12 -8.77
CA GLU A 44 -24.60 4.30 -10.00
C GLU A 44 -26.08 3.84 -9.91
N PRO A 45 -26.41 2.70 -9.25
CA PRO A 45 -27.81 2.28 -9.08
C PRO A 45 -28.69 3.26 -8.29
N ALA A 46 -28.08 4.06 -7.41
CA ALA A 46 -28.78 5.06 -6.60
C ALA A 46 -28.96 6.40 -7.34
N PHE A 47 -28.29 6.59 -8.47
CA PHE A 47 -28.31 7.82 -9.27
C PHE A 47 -28.74 7.51 -10.72
N PRO A 48 -30.00 7.08 -10.95
CA PRO A 48 -30.50 6.87 -12.30
C PRO A 48 -30.44 8.18 -13.09
N ARG A 49 -29.93 8.10 -14.32
CA ARG A 49 -29.86 9.27 -15.21
C ARG A 49 -31.26 9.69 -15.64
N VAL A 50 -31.50 11.00 -15.65
CA VAL A 50 -32.77 11.61 -16.09
C VAL A 50 -32.85 11.69 -17.62
N SER A 51 -31.70 11.71 -18.30
CA SER A 51 -31.59 11.72 -19.77
C SER A 51 -30.57 10.68 -20.23
N ALA A 52 -30.60 10.37 -21.53
CA ALA A 52 -29.56 9.55 -22.14
C ALA A 52 -28.16 10.15 -21.88
N PRO A 53 -27.13 9.29 -21.72
CA PRO A 53 -25.75 9.76 -21.62
C PRO A 53 -25.35 10.51 -22.90
N PRO A 54 -24.48 11.53 -22.79
CA PRO A 54 -23.87 12.17 -23.95
C PRO A 54 -23.14 11.15 -24.83
N ASP A 55 -23.05 11.43 -26.13
CA ASP A 55 -22.18 10.66 -27.01
C ASP A 55 -20.71 11.04 -26.78
N ASP A 56 -19.96 10.12 -26.16
CA ASP A 56 -18.53 10.27 -25.88
C ASP A 56 -17.64 9.65 -26.99
N SER A 57 -18.17 9.40 -28.19
CA SER A 57 -17.43 8.80 -29.31
C SER A 57 -16.13 9.56 -29.64
N VAL A 58 -16.18 10.89 -29.68
CA VAL A 58 -15.01 11.76 -29.95
C VAL A 58 -13.95 11.61 -28.87
N LEU A 59 -14.34 11.63 -27.60
CA LEU A 59 -13.44 11.45 -26.47
C LEU A 59 -12.82 10.06 -26.49
N THR A 60 -13.63 9.03 -26.74
CA THR A 60 -13.18 7.64 -26.82
C THR A 60 -12.13 7.46 -27.91
N ASN A 61 -12.37 8.00 -29.11
CA ASN A 61 -11.41 7.96 -30.21
C ASN A 61 -10.11 8.71 -29.90
N ALA A 62 -10.20 9.87 -29.22
CA ALA A 62 -9.03 10.63 -28.81
C ALA A 62 -8.18 9.86 -27.77
N LEU A 63 -8.82 9.19 -26.81
CA LEU A 63 -8.15 8.34 -25.81
C LEU A 63 -7.48 7.13 -26.46
N LEU A 64 -8.15 6.46 -27.40
CA LEU A 64 -7.57 5.32 -28.14
C LEU A 64 -6.36 5.76 -28.96
N LYS A 65 -6.47 6.88 -29.68
CA LYS A 65 -5.34 7.45 -30.43
C LYS A 65 -4.17 7.76 -29.51
N ARG A 66 -4.42 8.43 -28.39
CA ARG A 66 -3.37 8.77 -27.43
C ARG A 66 -2.73 7.52 -26.81
N SER A 67 -3.51 6.49 -26.52
CA SER A 67 -2.99 5.20 -26.06
C SER A 67 -2.06 4.58 -27.10
N GLN A 68 -2.43 4.60 -28.38
CA GLN A 68 -1.61 4.08 -29.47
C GLN A 68 -0.31 4.88 -29.62
N ASP A 69 -0.38 6.22 -29.60
CA ASP A 69 0.79 7.09 -29.69
C ASP A 69 1.79 6.87 -28.54
N LEU A 70 1.31 6.45 -27.37
CA LEU A 70 2.12 6.20 -26.18
C LEU A 70 2.58 4.74 -26.08
N THR A 71 2.07 3.83 -26.91
CA THR A 71 2.41 2.41 -26.87
C THR A 71 3.79 2.18 -27.48
N PRO A 72 4.71 1.46 -26.80
CA PRO A 72 6.01 1.14 -27.37
C PRO A 72 5.88 0.43 -28.71
N THR A 73 6.75 0.80 -29.65
CA THR A 73 6.81 0.17 -30.98
C THR A 73 7.19 -1.31 -30.89
N GLN A 74 6.86 -2.11 -31.90
CA GLN A 74 7.22 -3.53 -31.93
C GLN A 74 8.73 -3.75 -31.80
N GLN A 75 9.52 -2.84 -32.36
CA GLN A 75 10.98 -2.90 -32.27
C GLN A 75 11.46 -2.66 -30.84
N GLU A 76 10.92 -1.64 -30.15
CA GLU A 76 11.24 -1.38 -28.74
C GLU A 76 10.86 -2.57 -27.85
N GLN A 77 9.64 -3.10 -28.02
CA GLN A 77 9.15 -4.26 -27.26
C GLN A 77 10.06 -5.48 -27.44
N THR A 78 10.44 -5.77 -28.68
CA THR A 78 11.31 -6.91 -28.99
C THR A 78 12.71 -6.70 -28.40
N ALA A 79 13.25 -5.48 -28.51
CA ALA A 79 14.58 -5.16 -28.00
C ALA A 79 14.67 -5.34 -26.47
N ILE A 80 13.71 -4.82 -25.72
CA ILE A 80 13.71 -4.93 -24.25
C ILE A 80 13.39 -6.34 -23.78
N SER A 81 12.45 -7.04 -24.43
CA SER A 81 12.13 -8.43 -24.13
C SER A 81 13.37 -9.33 -24.27
N ASN A 82 14.12 -9.16 -25.35
CA ASN A 82 15.36 -9.91 -25.59
C ASN A 82 16.42 -9.62 -24.52
N LEU A 83 16.59 -8.35 -24.11
CA LEU A 83 17.54 -7.97 -23.07
C LEU A 83 17.15 -8.56 -21.72
N VAL A 84 15.90 -8.37 -21.30
CA VAL A 84 15.38 -8.87 -20.02
C VAL A 84 15.50 -10.39 -19.95
N THR A 85 15.15 -11.11 -21.03
CA THR A 85 15.24 -12.57 -21.07
C THR A 85 16.67 -13.05 -20.89
N LYS A 86 17.65 -12.40 -21.55
CA LYS A 86 19.07 -12.76 -21.41
C LYS A 86 19.60 -12.50 -20.01
N VAL A 87 19.29 -11.33 -19.44
CA VAL A 87 19.72 -10.97 -18.08
C VAL A 87 19.07 -11.90 -17.05
N GLN A 88 17.76 -12.13 -17.17
CA GLN A 88 17.02 -13.03 -16.28
C GLN A 88 17.61 -14.44 -16.31
N ALA A 89 17.89 -14.99 -17.49
CA ALA A 89 18.46 -16.33 -17.61
C ALA A 89 19.83 -16.47 -16.91
N VAL A 90 20.68 -15.44 -17.00
CA VAL A 90 21.96 -15.41 -16.27
C VAL A 90 21.72 -15.37 -14.76
N LEU A 91 20.81 -14.51 -14.30
CA LEU A 91 20.51 -14.37 -12.87
C LEU A 91 19.86 -15.64 -12.28
N ASP A 92 18.94 -16.28 -13.01
CA ASP A 92 18.31 -17.55 -12.60
C ASP A 92 19.35 -18.68 -12.47
N ASN A 93 20.31 -18.75 -13.40
CA ASN A 93 21.40 -19.71 -13.31
C ASN A 93 22.28 -19.45 -12.07
N LEU A 94 22.55 -18.18 -11.73
CA LEU A 94 23.31 -17.83 -10.53
C LEU A 94 22.57 -18.16 -9.22
N VAL A 95 21.22 -18.16 -9.22
CA VAL A 95 20.42 -18.61 -8.07
C VAL A 95 20.60 -20.12 -7.84
N ILE A 96 20.60 -20.92 -8.91
CA ILE A 96 20.62 -22.40 -8.82
C ILE A 96 22.05 -22.94 -8.69
N ALA A 97 22.99 -22.39 -9.47
CA ALA A 97 24.35 -22.86 -9.61
C ALA A 97 25.34 -21.69 -9.55
N PRO A 98 25.58 -21.09 -8.37
CA PRO A 98 26.45 -19.92 -8.22
C PRO A 98 27.94 -20.22 -8.47
N GLY A 99 28.37 -21.49 -8.45
CA GLY A 99 29.77 -21.86 -8.58
C GLY A 99 30.65 -21.20 -7.51
N ASP A 100 31.73 -20.54 -7.92
CA ASP A 100 32.63 -19.82 -7.01
C ASP A 100 32.13 -18.40 -6.63
N PHE A 101 30.92 -18.02 -7.05
CA PHE A 101 30.31 -16.71 -6.76
C PHE A 101 29.75 -16.66 -5.32
N ASN A 102 30.66 -16.64 -4.35
CA ASN A 102 30.32 -16.77 -2.93
C ASN A 102 29.98 -15.44 -2.22
N LYS A 103 30.38 -14.30 -2.79
CA LYS A 103 30.20 -12.98 -2.14
C LYS A 103 28.78 -12.44 -2.24
N CYS A 104 28.03 -12.82 -3.27
CA CYS A 104 26.68 -12.31 -3.53
C CYS A 104 25.77 -13.50 -3.85
N GLN A 105 25.23 -14.11 -2.79
CA GLN A 105 24.31 -15.25 -2.94
C GLN A 105 22.91 -14.73 -3.26
N LEU A 106 22.43 -15.06 -4.46
CA LEU A 106 21.09 -14.73 -4.89
C LEU A 106 20.09 -15.71 -4.27
N ASP A 107 18.96 -15.18 -3.78
CA ASP A 107 17.84 -15.96 -3.28
C ASP A 107 16.74 -16.07 -4.34
N GLU A 108 16.35 -14.94 -4.90
CA GLU A 108 15.26 -14.86 -5.86
C GLU A 108 15.43 -13.67 -6.81
N VAL A 109 14.92 -13.80 -8.03
CA VAL A 109 14.95 -12.75 -9.06
C VAL A 109 13.53 -12.53 -9.58
N ARG A 110 13.06 -11.29 -9.60
CA ARG A 110 11.71 -10.94 -10.05
C ARG A 110 11.72 -9.77 -11.02
N GLN A 111 11.09 -9.95 -12.18
CA GLN A 111 10.73 -8.84 -13.06
C GLN A 111 9.59 -8.03 -12.43
N VAL A 112 9.73 -6.71 -12.40
CA VAL A 112 8.74 -5.79 -11.84
C VAL A 112 8.56 -4.58 -12.77
N GLY A 113 7.91 -3.53 -12.27
CA GLY A 113 7.80 -2.26 -12.98
C GLY A 113 6.89 -2.30 -14.20
N SER A 114 7.06 -1.32 -15.07
CA SER A 114 6.23 -1.08 -16.25
C SER A 114 6.35 -2.22 -17.27
N PHE A 115 7.55 -2.75 -17.47
CA PHE A 115 7.81 -3.91 -18.35
C PHE A 115 6.96 -5.12 -17.93
N LYS A 116 7.05 -5.53 -16.66
CA LYS A 116 6.28 -6.69 -16.18
C LYS A 116 4.77 -6.48 -16.26
N LYS A 117 4.31 -5.24 -16.05
CA LYS A 117 2.89 -4.88 -16.06
C LYS A 117 2.32 -4.60 -17.45
N GLY A 118 3.15 -4.59 -18.51
CA GLY A 118 2.71 -4.20 -19.86
C GLY A 118 2.28 -2.74 -19.96
N THR A 119 2.85 -1.86 -19.13
CA THR A 119 2.52 -0.42 -19.06
C THR A 119 3.72 0.46 -19.42
N MET A 120 4.64 -0.09 -20.22
CA MET A 120 5.74 0.69 -20.79
C MET A 120 5.22 1.73 -21.78
N MET A 121 6.01 2.79 -21.94
CA MET A 121 5.67 3.93 -22.78
C MET A 121 6.69 4.05 -23.92
N ALA A 122 6.23 4.45 -25.10
CA ALA A 122 7.09 4.72 -26.25
C ALA A 122 8.21 5.71 -25.89
N GLY A 123 9.43 5.46 -26.38
CA GLY A 123 10.62 6.26 -26.06
C GLY A 123 11.24 5.98 -24.69
N HIS A 124 10.61 5.19 -23.82
CA HIS A 124 11.11 4.83 -22.50
C HIS A 124 11.34 3.31 -22.39
N ASN A 125 12.34 2.82 -23.12
CA ASN A 125 12.60 1.39 -23.24
C ASN A 125 13.45 0.83 -22.08
N VAL A 126 12.89 0.83 -20.87
CA VAL A 126 13.55 0.39 -19.63
C VAL A 126 12.71 -0.68 -18.94
N ALA A 127 13.37 -1.68 -18.35
CA ALA A 127 12.74 -2.73 -17.56
C ALA A 127 13.45 -2.88 -16.20
N ASP A 128 12.67 -3.24 -15.18
CA ASP A 128 13.14 -3.36 -13.81
C ASP A 128 13.16 -4.82 -13.37
N ILE A 129 14.30 -5.24 -12.81
CA ILE A 129 14.48 -6.57 -12.20
C ILE A 129 14.93 -6.34 -10.76
N VAL A 130 14.19 -6.93 -9.82
CA VAL A 130 14.56 -6.96 -8.40
C VAL A 130 15.29 -8.25 -8.13
N ILE A 131 16.42 -8.13 -7.46
CA ILE A 131 17.25 -9.24 -7.03
C ILE A 131 17.20 -9.27 -5.50
N ILE A 132 16.74 -10.39 -4.95
CA ILE A 132 16.69 -10.66 -3.52
C ILE A 132 17.94 -11.47 -3.17
N LEU A 133 18.73 -10.96 -2.23
CA LEU A 133 19.97 -11.60 -1.77
C LEU A 133 19.72 -12.38 -0.48
N LYS A 134 20.44 -13.48 -0.29
CA LYS A 134 20.48 -14.20 1.00
C LYS A 134 21.27 -13.45 2.05
N THR A 135 22.17 -12.57 1.62
CA THR A 135 23.06 -11.78 2.46
C THR A 135 22.75 -10.28 2.34
N LEU A 136 23.31 -9.48 3.25
CA LEU A 136 23.17 -8.02 3.17
C LEU A 136 23.81 -7.48 1.88
N PRO A 137 23.14 -6.60 1.13
CA PRO A 137 23.73 -5.97 -0.04
C PRO A 137 24.95 -5.10 0.35
N THR A 138 26.13 -5.47 -0.14
CA THR A 138 27.37 -4.68 -0.01
C THR A 138 27.71 -4.00 -1.34
N LYS A 139 28.51 -2.94 -1.30
CA LYS A 139 28.98 -2.24 -2.52
C LYS A 139 30.18 -2.93 -3.18
N ASP A 140 30.85 -3.81 -2.44
CA ASP A 140 32.15 -4.42 -2.76
C ASP A 140 32.06 -5.96 -2.83
#